data_AF-A0A9D8P1F4-F1
#
_entry.id   AF-A0A9D8P1F4-F1
#
_cell.length_a   1.000
_cell.length_b   1.000
_cell.length_c   1.000
_cell.angle_alpha   90.00
_cell.angle_beta   90.00
_cell.angle_gamma   90.00
#
_symmetry.space_group_name_H-M   'P 1'
#
loop_
_entity.id
_entity.type
_entity.pdbx_description
1 polymer ?
#
loop_
_entity_poly.entity_id
_entity_poly.type
_entity_poly.pdbx_seq_one_letter_code
_entity_poly.pdbx_strand_id
1 'polypeptide(L)'
;MQFLADHPDDTVAIIWHANFPYPLDPFYAHNVTANQGRLNYYSITSVPRVRVDGLNASTSYNSLLTAYNNRLAVPTDLSLDISGSWDPDTRAVQVTATATTTSAMTAQYVLHIMLTESEVYFDGTNGIDWHQHTLRDAFPGITGTP
;
A
#
# COMPACT_ATOMS: atom_id res chain seq x y z
N MET A 1 3.95 11.08 7.38
CA MET A 1 2.66 11.25 8.10
C MET A 1 2.89 10.88 9.56
N GLN A 2 2.59 11.75 10.54
CA GLN A 2 2.90 11.50 11.96
C GLN A 2 2.36 10.15 12.47
N PHE A 3 1.16 9.76 12.06
CA PHE A 3 0.56 8.48 12.42
C PHE A 3 1.48 7.27 12.15
N LEU A 4 2.13 7.23 10.99
CA LEU A 4 3.04 6.12 10.65
C LEU A 4 4.33 6.14 11.50
N ALA A 5 4.77 7.32 11.93
CA ALA A 5 5.94 7.44 12.80
C ALA A 5 5.64 6.98 14.23
N ASP A 6 4.39 7.11 14.68
CA ASP A 6 3.94 6.65 16.00
C ASP A 6 3.62 5.14 16.04
N HIS A 7 3.44 4.53 14.86
CA HIS A 7 3.04 3.13 14.68
C HIS A 7 3.96 2.37 13.70
N PRO A 8 5.29 2.36 13.91
CA PRO A 8 6.24 1.87 12.92
C PRO A 8 6.27 0.33 12.77
N ASP A 9 5.91 -0.39 13.82
CA ASP A 9 6.07 -1.86 13.90
C ASP A 9 4.79 -2.64 13.53
N ASP A 10 3.65 -1.96 13.51
CA ASP A 10 2.32 -2.57 13.34
C ASP A 10 1.48 -1.91 12.25
N THR A 11 2.09 -1.03 11.45
CA THR A 11 1.45 -0.47 10.26
C THR A 11 2.36 -0.54 9.03
N VAL A 12 1.74 -0.79 7.88
CA VAL A 12 2.37 -0.71 6.56
C VAL A 12 1.54 0.25 5.72
N ALA A 13 2.21 1.23 5.11
CA ALA A 13 1.60 2.17 4.19
C ALA A 13 1.97 1.85 2.74
N ILE A 14 1.03 2.12 1.83
CA ILE A 14 1.27 2.10 0.39
C ILE A 14 0.63 3.37 -0.17
N ILE A 15 1.41 4.23 -0.82
CA ILE A 15 0.92 5.41 -1.51
C ILE A 15 0.65 5.06 -2.97
N TRP A 16 -0.62 5.16 -3.33
CA TRP A 16 -1.13 5.01 -4.69
C TRP A 16 -1.30 6.40 -5.29
N HIS A 17 -0.71 6.63 -6.45
CA HIS A 17 -0.78 7.91 -7.14
C HIS A 17 -1.99 7.92 -8.08
N ALA A 18 -2.51 9.13 -8.33
CA ALA A 18 -3.62 9.34 -9.24
C ALA A 18 -3.19 10.22 -10.42
N ASN A 19 -3.90 10.10 -11.54
CA ASN A 19 -3.75 11.00 -12.69
C ASN A 19 -4.46 12.35 -12.51
N PHE A 20 -4.88 12.69 -11.29
CA PHE A 20 -5.52 13.96 -10.98
C PHE A 20 -5.07 14.46 -9.61
N PRO A 21 -4.95 15.80 -9.43
CA PRO A 21 -5.22 16.85 -10.41
C PRO A 21 -4.15 16.99 -11.50
N TYR A 22 -3.05 16.24 -11.41
CA TYR A 22 -1.94 16.32 -12.36
C TYR A 22 -1.80 15.01 -13.16
N PRO A 23 -2.26 14.96 -14.42
CA PRO A 23 -2.21 13.73 -15.24
C PRO A 23 -0.82 13.22 -15.59
N LEU A 24 0.20 14.08 -15.45
CA LEU A 24 1.59 13.76 -15.74
C LEU A 24 2.39 13.40 -14.46
N ASP A 25 1.71 13.03 -13.37
CA ASP A 25 2.37 12.53 -12.16
C ASP A 25 3.27 11.34 -12.54
N PRO A 26 4.61 11.45 -12.37
CA PRO A 26 5.54 10.41 -12.81
C PRO A 26 5.34 9.10 -12.05
N PHE A 27 4.87 9.15 -10.80
CA PHE A 27 4.62 7.96 -9.99
C PHE A 27 3.35 7.23 -10.42
N TYR A 28 2.32 7.96 -10.87
CA TYR A 28 1.18 7.35 -11.56
C TYR A 28 1.62 6.72 -12.89
N ALA A 29 2.35 7.48 -13.70
CA ALA A 29 2.78 7.07 -15.04
C ALA A 29 3.71 5.83 -15.02
N HIS A 30 4.49 5.66 -13.95
CA HIS A 30 5.36 4.50 -13.77
C HIS A 30 4.60 3.17 -13.72
N ASN A 31 3.43 3.16 -13.07
CA ASN A 31 2.60 1.96 -12.96
C ASN A 31 1.11 2.30 -13.06
N VAL A 32 0.69 2.70 -14.25
CA VAL A 32 -0.69 3.09 -14.53
C VAL A 32 -1.67 1.98 -14.20
N THR A 33 -1.35 0.73 -14.54
CA THR A 33 -2.23 -0.43 -14.34
C THR A 33 -2.53 -0.65 -12.85
N ALA A 34 -1.51 -0.69 -12.00
CA ALA A 34 -1.73 -0.93 -10.57
C ALA A 34 -2.39 0.27 -9.88
N ASN A 35 -1.91 1.49 -10.17
CA ASN A 35 -2.49 2.72 -9.63
C ASN A 35 -3.97 2.85 -10.00
N GLN A 36 -4.29 2.79 -11.30
CA GLN A 36 -5.67 2.90 -11.77
C GLN A 36 -6.54 1.74 -11.28
N GLY A 37 -6.00 0.52 -11.25
CA GLY A 37 -6.70 -0.65 -10.72
C GLY A 37 -7.17 -0.44 -9.28
N ARG A 38 -6.30 0.10 -8.42
CA ARG A 38 -6.65 0.38 -7.03
C ARG A 38 -7.62 1.56 -6.87
N LEU A 39 -7.45 2.63 -7.66
CA LEU A 39 -8.39 3.75 -7.67
C LEU A 39 -9.79 3.30 -8.07
N ASN A 40 -9.90 2.45 -9.10
CA ASN A 40 -11.16 1.87 -9.55
C ASN A 40 -11.79 0.97 -8.47
N TYR A 41 -11.00 0.10 -7.86
CA TYR A 41 -11.47 -0.80 -6.79
C TYR A 41 -12.13 -0.04 -5.64
N TYR A 42 -11.57 1.11 -5.25
CA TYR A 42 -12.10 1.95 -4.17
C TYR A 42 -12.99 3.10 -4.65
N SER A 43 -13.28 3.20 -5.96
CA SER A 43 -14.05 4.29 -6.56
C SER A 43 -13.53 5.69 -6.16
N ILE A 44 -12.21 5.89 -6.22
CA ILE A 44 -11.56 7.14 -5.83
C ILE A 44 -11.67 8.16 -6.95
N THR A 45 -12.32 9.30 -6.66
CA THR A 45 -12.53 10.41 -7.61
C THR A 45 -11.91 11.73 -7.16
N SER A 46 -11.30 11.75 -5.98
CA SER A 46 -10.54 12.90 -5.47
C SER A 46 -9.43 12.42 -4.55
N VAL A 47 -8.40 13.23 -4.38
CA VAL A 47 -7.26 12.99 -3.49
C VAL A 47 -7.10 14.19 -2.53
N PRO A 48 -6.57 13.99 -1.30
CA PRO A 48 -6.14 12.71 -0.72
C PRO A 48 -7.31 11.86 -0.20
N ARG A 49 -7.14 10.54 -0.26
CA ARG A 49 -8.04 9.53 0.35
C ARG A 49 -7.20 8.46 1.01
N VAL A 50 -7.68 7.91 2.13
CA VAL A 50 -6.98 6.87 2.87
C VAL A 50 -7.92 5.71 3.15
N ARG A 51 -7.38 4.50 3.11
CA ARG A 51 -8.05 3.27 3.50
C ARG A 51 -7.23 2.61 4.60
N VAL A 52 -7.89 2.22 5.69
CA VAL A 52 -7.27 1.43 6.76
C VAL A 52 -7.85 0.03 6.68
N ASP A 53 -7.01 -0.92 6.32
CA ASP A 53 -7.39 -2.32 6.04
C ASP A 53 -8.61 -2.41 5.09
N GLY A 54 -8.54 -1.64 4.00
CA GLY A 54 -9.56 -1.55 2.96
C GLY A 54 -10.81 -0.72 3.28
N LEU A 55 -11.00 -0.29 4.53
CA LEU A 55 -12.13 0.53 4.94
C LEU A 55 -11.86 2.02 4.76
N ASN A 56 -12.90 2.79 4.45
CA ASN A 56 -12.82 4.25 4.37
C ASN A 56 -12.35 4.86 5.70
N ALA A 57 -11.36 5.76 5.64
CA ALA A 57 -10.97 6.59 6.77
C ALA A 57 -10.74 8.04 6.32
N SER A 58 -10.81 8.96 7.28
CA SER A 58 -10.39 10.35 7.08
C SER A 58 -8.87 10.47 7.29
N THR A 59 -8.24 11.44 6.64
CA THR A 59 -6.78 11.68 6.70
C THR A 59 -6.32 12.36 7.99
N SER A 60 -7.24 12.74 8.89
CA SER A 60 -6.88 13.32 10.19
C SER A 60 -6.29 12.26 11.11
N TYR A 61 -5.31 12.64 11.94
CA TYR A 61 -4.63 11.74 12.86
C TYR A 61 -5.61 10.97 13.77
N ASN A 62 -6.54 11.66 14.44
CA ASN A 62 -7.50 11.03 15.35
C ASN A 62 -8.45 10.07 14.61
N SER A 63 -8.80 10.36 13.36
CA SER A 63 -9.60 9.45 12.54
C SER A 63 -8.80 8.20 12.14
N LEU A 64 -7.53 8.35 11.79
CA LEU A 64 -6.64 7.23 11.50
C LEU A 64 -6.45 6.35 12.73
N LEU A 65 -6.17 6.95 13.90
CA LEU A 65 -6.03 6.23 15.16
C LEU A 65 -7.29 5.45 15.53
N THR A 66 -8.46 6.05 15.34
CA THR A 66 -9.75 5.37 15.56
C THR A 66 -9.93 4.20 14.60
N ALA A 67 -9.68 4.40 13.31
CA ALA A 67 -9.80 3.35 12.30
C ALA A 67 -8.80 2.20 12.56
N TYR A 68 -7.56 2.52 12.92
CA TYR A 68 -6.51 1.58 13.30
C TYR A 68 -6.93 0.74 14.51
N ASN A 69 -7.35 1.36 15.61
CA ASN A 69 -7.77 0.65 16.82
C ASN A 69 -8.94 -0.31 16.54
N ASN A 70 -9.89 0.11 15.70
CA ASN A 70 -11.01 -0.72 15.29
C ASN A 70 -10.59 -1.93 14.44
N ARG A 71 -9.54 -1.79 13.61
CA ARG A 71 -9.03 -2.91 12.80
C ARG A 71 -8.14 -3.85 13.60
N LEU A 72 -7.32 -3.34 14.51
CA LEU A 72 -6.47 -4.13 15.40
C LEU A 72 -7.30 -5.08 16.28
N ALA A 73 -8.52 -4.68 16.64
CA ALA A 73 -9.45 -5.51 17.41
C ALA A 73 -10.09 -6.66 16.61
N VAL A 74 -9.90 -6.71 15.29
CA VAL A 74 -10.46 -7.78 14.44
C VAL A 74 -9.41 -8.86 14.20
N PRO A 75 -9.65 -10.10 14.66
CA PRO A 75 -8.70 -11.19 14.46
C PRO A 75 -8.57 -11.57 12.98
N THR A 76 -7.40 -12.09 12.62
CA THR A 76 -7.10 -12.64 11.29
C THR A 76 -7.02 -14.16 11.34
N ASP A 77 -7.56 -14.82 10.31
CA ASP A 77 -7.48 -16.28 10.10
C ASP A 77 -6.16 -16.71 9.42
N LEU A 78 -5.28 -15.75 9.15
CA LEU A 78 -4.01 -15.93 8.45
C LEU A 78 -2.86 -15.26 9.21
N SER A 79 -1.74 -15.96 9.28
CA SER A 79 -0.43 -15.39 9.56
C SER A 79 0.33 -15.19 8.24
N LEU A 80 1.05 -14.09 8.11
CA LEU A 80 1.88 -13.77 6.95
C LEU A 80 3.34 -13.66 7.40
N ASP A 81 4.21 -14.41 6.74
CA ASP A 81 5.66 -14.25 6.82
C ASP A 81 6.18 -13.79 5.46
N ILE A 82 7.08 -12.80 5.47
CA ILE A 82 7.73 -12.28 4.26
C ILE A 82 9.23 -12.28 4.47
N SER A 83 9.93 -12.87 3.51
CA SER A 83 11.39 -12.86 3.45
C SER A 83 11.84 -12.59 2.02
N GLY A 84 13.10 -12.20 1.84
CA GLY A 84 13.59 -11.87 0.51
C GLY A 84 15.04 -11.45 0.51
N SER A 85 15.51 -11.13 -0.70
CA SER A 85 16.84 -10.58 -0.94
C SER A 85 16.77 -9.49 -2.00
N TRP A 86 17.69 -8.54 -1.88
CA TRP A 86 17.94 -7.51 -2.87
C TRP A 86 19.37 -7.66 -3.38
N ASP A 87 19.50 -7.76 -4.70
CA ASP A 87 20.79 -7.70 -5.38
C ASP A 87 21.00 -6.26 -5.89
N PRO A 88 21.94 -5.51 -5.31
CA PRO A 88 22.18 -4.11 -5.71
C PRO A 88 22.82 -3.98 -7.09
N ASP A 89 23.51 -5.01 -7.59
CA ASP A 89 24.22 -4.96 -8.87
C ASP A 89 23.25 -5.18 -10.03
N THR A 90 22.37 -6.18 -9.89
CA THR A 90 21.36 -6.52 -10.90
C THR A 90 20.04 -5.79 -10.70
N ARG A 91 19.85 -5.15 -9.55
CA ARG A 91 18.58 -4.57 -9.10
C ARG A 91 17.44 -5.60 -9.05
N ALA A 92 17.79 -6.85 -8.77
CA ALA A 92 16.81 -7.92 -8.64
C ALA A 92 16.31 -8.02 -7.20
N VAL A 93 14.99 -8.08 -7.03
CA VAL A 93 14.34 -8.44 -5.76
C VAL A 93 13.84 -9.87 -5.86
N GLN A 94 14.16 -10.71 -4.87
CA GLN A 94 13.46 -11.98 -4.65
C GLN A 94 12.62 -11.85 -3.38
N VAL A 95 11.35 -12.25 -3.46
CA VAL A 95 10.43 -12.24 -2.33
C VAL A 95 9.81 -13.62 -2.18
N THR A 96 9.81 -14.14 -0.96
CA THR A 96 9.04 -15.30 -0.54
C THR A 96 8.03 -14.82 0.49
N ALA A 97 6.75 -14.98 0.18
CA ALA A 97 5.65 -14.70 1.09
C ALA A 97 4.93 -16.01 1.42
N THR A 98 4.78 -16.29 2.72
CA THR A 98 4.12 -17.50 3.21
C THR A 98 2.87 -17.10 3.99
N ALA A 99 1.71 -17.52 3.50
CA ALA A 99 0.45 -17.40 4.23
C ALA A 99 0.11 -18.72 4.91
N THR A 100 -0.06 -18.69 6.24
CA THR A 100 -0.41 -19.86 7.05
C THR A 100 -1.76 -19.63 7.71
N THR A 101 -2.67 -20.58 7.54
CA THR A 101 -3.98 -20.55 8.20
C THR A 101 -3.83 -20.78 9.70
N THR A 102 -4.37 -19.87 10.51
CA THR A 102 -4.40 -20.01 11.98
C THR A 102 -5.74 -20.57 12.47
N SER A 103 -6.75 -20.58 11.61
CA SER A 103 -8.10 -21.09 11.84
C SER A 103 -8.70 -21.63 10.53
N ALA A 104 -9.95 -22.13 10.57
CA ALA A 104 -10.65 -22.53 9.36
C ALA A 104 -10.97 -21.32 8.48
N MET A 105 -10.40 -21.27 7.28
CA MET A 105 -10.70 -20.23 6.30
C MET A 105 -12.17 -20.36 5.85
N THR A 106 -12.93 -19.29 6.05
CA THR A 106 -14.36 -19.24 5.65
C THR A 106 -14.59 -18.53 4.32
N ALA A 107 -13.54 -17.93 3.75
CA ALA A 107 -13.57 -17.17 2.50
C ALA A 107 -12.45 -17.59 1.54
N GLN A 108 -12.54 -17.12 0.29
CA GLN A 108 -11.42 -17.15 -0.65
C GLN A 108 -10.56 -15.92 -0.44
N TYR A 109 -9.26 -16.12 -0.28
CA TYR A 109 -8.28 -15.06 -0.08
C TYR A 109 -7.37 -15.00 -1.30
N VAL A 110 -6.78 -13.84 -1.50
CA VAL A 110 -5.83 -13.60 -2.58
C VAL A 110 -4.65 -12.87 -1.95
N LEU A 111 -3.44 -13.33 -2.22
CA LEU A 111 -2.20 -12.70 -1.77
C LEU A 111 -1.84 -11.56 -2.72
N HIS A 112 -1.65 -10.37 -2.13
CA HIS A 112 -1.23 -9.15 -2.82
C HIS A 112 0.20 -8.83 -2.39
N ILE A 113 1.16 -8.89 -3.33
CA ILE A 113 2.56 -8.50 -3.08
C ILE A 113 2.81 -7.16 -3.76
N MET A 114 3.17 -6.16 -2.98
CA MET A 114 3.35 -4.78 -3.44
C MET A 114 4.79 -4.35 -3.17
N LEU A 115 5.48 -3.88 -4.21
CA LEU A 115 6.78 -3.23 -4.08
C LEU A 115 6.57 -1.74 -3.88
N THR A 116 7.09 -1.20 -2.79
CA THR A 116 7.06 0.24 -2.48
C THR A 116 8.47 0.79 -2.36
N GLU A 117 8.63 2.08 -2.64
CA GLU A 117 9.88 2.80 -2.46
C GLU A 117 9.66 4.04 -1.60
N SER A 118 10.62 4.30 -0.73
CA SER A 118 10.64 5.43 0.19
C SER A 118 11.84 6.33 -0.11
N GLU A 119 11.84 7.55 0.42
CA GLU A 119 12.89 8.54 0.23
C GLU A 119 13.14 8.91 -1.24
N VAL A 120 12.08 8.91 -2.05
CA VAL A 120 12.18 9.29 -3.46
C VAL A 120 12.08 10.80 -3.59
N TYR A 121 13.15 11.44 -4.05
CA TYR A 121 13.17 12.87 -4.33
C TYR A 121 12.53 13.18 -5.70
N PHE A 122 11.50 14.02 -5.69
CA PHE A 122 10.88 14.59 -6.87
C PHE A 122 10.24 15.92 -6.46
N ASP A 123 10.65 17.03 -7.09
CA ASP A 123 10.08 18.37 -6.84
C ASP A 123 8.63 18.42 -7.32
N GLY A 124 7.71 18.10 -6.40
CA GLY A 124 6.30 18.03 -6.67
C GLY A 124 5.68 19.42 -6.73
N THR A 125 4.80 19.66 -7.69
CA THR A 125 4.05 20.93 -7.80
C THR A 125 3.14 21.22 -6.60
N ASN A 126 3.00 20.26 -5.68
CA ASN A 126 2.21 20.33 -4.45
C ASN A 126 3.05 20.69 -3.20
N GLY A 127 4.34 21.03 -3.37
CA GLY A 127 5.25 21.37 -2.27
C GLY A 127 5.71 20.16 -1.46
N ILE A 128 5.60 18.95 -2.02
CA ILE A 128 6.14 17.73 -1.46
C ILE A 128 7.32 17.30 -2.33
N ASP A 129 8.51 17.28 -1.75
CA ASP A 129 9.73 16.91 -2.46
C ASP A 129 10.13 15.45 -2.21
N TRP A 130 9.77 14.93 -1.03
CA TRP A 130 10.15 13.60 -0.58
C TRP A 130 8.94 12.69 -0.50
N HIS A 131 8.94 11.68 -1.34
CA HIS A 131 7.85 10.72 -1.48
C HIS A 131 8.22 9.43 -0.74
N GLN A 132 7.28 8.95 0.06
CA GLN A 132 7.47 7.84 0.98
C GLN A 132 6.47 6.73 0.65
N HIS A 133 6.87 5.47 0.74
CA HIS A 133 6.01 4.31 0.50
C HIS A 133 5.28 4.32 -0.86
N THR A 134 5.87 4.96 -1.87
CA THR A 134 5.30 5.06 -3.22
C THR A 134 5.25 3.68 -3.87
N LEU A 135 4.08 3.28 -4.36
CA LEU A 135 3.95 2.05 -5.13
C LEU A 135 4.84 2.08 -6.38
N ARG A 136 5.65 1.03 -6.55
CA ARG A 136 6.44 0.77 -7.76
C ARG A 136 5.84 -0.35 -8.58
N ASP A 137 5.50 -1.47 -7.93
CA ASP A 137 4.92 -2.62 -8.63
C ASP A 137 3.96 -3.47 -7.79
N ALA A 138 3.14 -4.27 -8.47
CA ALA A 138 2.23 -5.24 -7.89
C ALA A 138 2.44 -6.61 -8.55
N PHE A 139 2.83 -7.62 -7.76
CA PHE A 139 3.16 -8.96 -8.25
C PHE A 139 2.10 -9.99 -7.85
N PRO A 140 1.73 -10.93 -8.75
CA PRO A 140 2.00 -10.93 -10.21
C PRO A 140 1.18 -9.89 -10.99
N GLY A 141 0.32 -9.14 -10.28
CA GLY A 141 -0.49 -8.05 -10.81
C GLY A 141 -1.38 -7.49 -9.71
N ILE A 142 -2.15 -6.44 -10.02
CA ILE A 142 -3.00 -5.75 -9.04
C ILE A 142 -4.16 -6.61 -8.49
N THR A 143 -4.50 -7.70 -9.19
CA THR A 143 -5.52 -8.66 -8.74
C THR A 143 -4.98 -9.63 -7.69
N GLY A 144 -3.67 -9.81 -7.59
CA GLY A 144 -3.01 -10.80 -6.73
C GLY A 144 -3.01 -12.22 -7.30
N THR A 145 -2.59 -13.16 -6.46
CA THR A 145 -2.59 -14.61 -6.73
C THR A 145 -3.30 -15.38 -5.61
N PRO A 146 -4.04 -16.47 -5.91
CA PRO A 146 -4.52 -17.39 -4.88
C PRO A 146 -3.40 -17.93 -3.98
#